data_AF-Q237R9-F1
#
_entry.id   AF-Q237R9-F1
#
_cell.length_a   1.000
_cell.length_b   1.000
_cell.length_c   1.000
_cell.angle_alpha   90.00
_cell.angle_beta   90.00
_cell.angle_gamma   90.00
#
_symmetry.space_group_name_H-M   'P 1'
#
loop_
_entity.id
_entity.type
_entity.pdbx_description
1 polymer ?
#
loop_
_entity_poly.entity_id
_entity_poly.type
_entity_poly.pdbx_seq_one_letter_code
_entity_poly.pdbx_strand_id
1 'polypeptide(L)'
;MQKNLLFITAILLLISFSCSKPDRNLGNILKCFAQIGDTIKDITILIAQIKEKEDLSTILKSIGNVAGQIRPLLQQCSNPICLDDAQKRCEQSTAKSCEQYGAIMYPKCDDGFYNVGCCLCESQCPPGFRDDGLFCAKPEAYGRGVGYPWKFGDDLNLNNALKRCESENSQGCEQNGLIIYPKCRQGFHSFGCCICSPDCPSGTTDIGVSCTKPVYGRGFGYPIYYDDCSGKSSLQNKDSSEYQSANTEQLLDKILELCQKFIENKGDQDLSVKFATELSKMMALLEVKSSKI
;
A
#
# COMPACT_ATOMS: atom_id res chain seq x y z
N MET A 1 30.10 5.65 29.32
CA MET A 1 28.71 5.27 29.66
C MET A 1 27.74 5.38 28.48
N GLN A 2 27.78 6.45 27.67
CA GLN A 2 26.85 6.66 26.52
C GLN A 2 26.93 5.59 25.42
N LYS A 3 28.14 5.06 25.12
CA LYS A 3 28.35 3.99 24.11
C LYS A 3 27.75 2.63 24.52
N ASN A 4 27.76 2.30 25.81
CA ASN A 4 27.17 1.05 26.30
C ASN A 4 25.64 1.12 26.36
N LEU A 5 25.07 2.31 26.59
CA LEU A 5 23.62 2.54 26.57
C LEU A 5 23.03 2.45 25.15
N LEU A 6 23.76 2.94 24.14
CA LEU A 6 23.44 2.81 22.70
C LEU A 6 23.47 1.34 22.23
N PHE A 7 24.42 0.56 22.75
CA PHE A 7 24.54 -0.86 22.40
C PHE A 7 23.39 -1.69 22.98
N ILE A 8 22.99 -1.41 24.22
CA ILE A 8 21.87 -2.08 24.90
C ILE A 8 20.52 -1.70 24.27
N THR A 9 20.34 -0.44 23.85
CA THR A 9 19.13 0.01 23.12
C THR A 9 19.05 -0.58 21.71
N ALA A 10 20.18 -0.74 21.01
CA ALA A 10 20.22 -1.41 19.70
C ALA A 10 19.86 -2.91 19.81
N ILE A 11 20.27 -3.59 20.89
CA ILE A 11 19.91 -5.00 21.15
C ILE A 11 18.42 -5.14 21.52
N LEU A 12 17.87 -4.24 22.35
CA LEU A 12 16.44 -4.23 22.69
C LEU A 12 15.53 -3.93 21.49
N LEU A 13 15.99 -3.07 20.56
CA LEU A 13 15.31 -2.82 19.28
C LEU A 13 15.38 -4.03 18.35
N LEU A 14 16.49 -4.78 18.34
CA LEU A 14 16.60 -6.02 17.55
C LEU A 14 15.67 -7.14 18.08
N ILE A 15 15.45 -7.23 19.39
CA ILE A 15 14.57 -8.24 20.00
C ILE A 15 13.09 -7.94 19.75
N SER A 16 12.70 -6.67 19.64
CA SER A 16 11.31 -6.26 19.37
C SER A 16 10.88 -6.48 17.91
N PHE A 17 11.83 -6.57 16.97
CA PHE A 17 11.55 -6.87 15.56
C PHE A 17 11.24 -8.35 15.28
N SER A 18 11.61 -9.27 16.18
CA SER A 18 11.38 -10.72 16.03
C SER A 18 9.92 -11.16 16.21
N CYS A 19 8.99 -10.23 16.48
CA CYS A 19 7.59 -10.53 16.81
C CYS A 19 6.56 -10.20 15.71
N SER A 20 6.96 -9.72 14.54
CA SER A 20 6.03 -9.55 13.43
C SER A 20 5.91 -10.85 12.63
N LYS A 21 4.71 -11.46 12.63
CA LYS A 21 4.44 -12.68 11.86
C LYS A 21 4.63 -12.38 10.36
N PRO A 22 5.43 -13.19 9.63
CA PRO A 22 5.70 -12.94 8.21
C PRO A 22 4.48 -13.24 7.35
N ASP A 23 4.21 -12.35 6.38
CA ASP A 23 3.19 -12.54 5.36
C ASP A 23 3.64 -13.60 4.33
N ARG A 24 2.72 -14.45 3.87
CA ARG A 24 3.02 -15.71 3.18
C ARG A 24 3.54 -15.56 1.73
N ASN A 25 3.66 -14.34 1.23
CA ASN A 25 4.09 -14.04 -0.15
C ASN A 25 5.59 -13.69 -0.28
N LEU A 26 6.40 -13.88 0.77
CA LEU A 26 7.73 -13.28 0.94
C LEU A 26 8.97 -14.18 0.67
N GLY A 27 8.85 -15.24 -0.12
CA GLY A 27 9.91 -16.27 -0.27
C GLY A 27 11.33 -15.73 -0.60
N ASN A 28 11.43 -14.71 -1.46
CA ASN A 28 12.72 -14.09 -1.81
C ASN A 28 13.16 -12.97 -0.83
N ILE A 29 12.20 -12.36 -0.13
CA ILE A 29 12.45 -11.22 0.76
C ILE A 29 13.07 -11.68 2.09
N LEU A 30 12.70 -12.86 2.60
CA LEU A 30 13.33 -13.45 3.80
C LEU A 30 14.82 -13.74 3.62
N LYS A 31 15.22 -14.17 2.41
CA LYS A 31 16.63 -14.34 2.04
C LYS A 31 17.37 -13.00 2.01
N CYS A 32 16.70 -11.95 1.52
CA CYS A 32 17.24 -10.59 1.54
C CYS A 32 17.41 -10.05 2.95
N PHE A 33 16.46 -10.25 3.86
CA PHE A 33 16.57 -9.79 5.25
C PHE A 33 17.74 -10.45 5.99
N ALA A 34 17.97 -11.75 5.79
CA ALA A 34 19.12 -12.44 6.38
C ALA A 34 20.46 -11.82 5.89
N GLN A 35 20.57 -11.54 4.59
CA GLN A 35 21.79 -11.00 4.00
C GLN A 35 22.00 -9.50 4.26
N ILE A 36 20.92 -8.73 4.48
CA ILE A 36 20.98 -7.36 4.99
C ILE A 36 21.58 -7.34 6.40
N GLY A 37 21.24 -8.32 7.25
CA GLY A 37 21.82 -8.49 8.58
C GLY A 37 23.34 -8.64 8.56
N ASP A 38 23.86 -9.46 7.66
CA ASP A 38 25.31 -9.63 7.46
C ASP A 38 25.97 -8.33 6.94
N THR A 39 25.31 -7.66 5.99
CA THR A 39 25.80 -6.39 5.41
C THR A 39 25.91 -5.28 6.46
N ILE A 40 24.98 -5.21 7.42
CA ILE A 40 25.01 -4.21 8.50
C ILE A 40 26.26 -4.40 9.38
N LYS A 41 26.68 -5.65 9.62
CA LYS A 41 27.90 -5.96 10.38
C LYS A 41 29.14 -5.42 9.66
N ASP A 42 29.22 -5.62 8.36
CA ASP A 42 30.36 -5.20 7.55
C ASP A 42 30.41 -3.67 7.36
N ILE A 43 29.26 -3.01 7.25
CA ILE A 43 29.16 -1.53 7.27
C ILE A 43 29.62 -0.98 8.63
N THR A 44 29.28 -1.63 9.73
CA THR A 44 29.70 -1.18 11.07
C THR A 44 31.22 -1.28 11.23
N ILE A 45 31.83 -2.34 10.69
CA ILE A 45 33.29 -2.51 10.63
C ILE A 45 33.93 -1.41 9.77
N LEU A 46 33.34 -1.10 8.61
CA LEU A 46 33.80 -0.03 7.74
C LEU A 46 33.78 1.34 8.44
N ILE A 47 32.69 1.69 9.12
CA ILE A 47 32.58 2.94 9.89
C ILE A 47 33.66 3.00 10.97
N ALA A 48 33.91 1.90 11.68
CA ALA A 48 34.94 1.85 12.71
C ALA A 48 36.34 2.08 12.13
N GLN A 49 36.64 1.49 10.97
CA GLN A 49 37.95 1.64 10.32
C GLN A 49 38.18 3.02 9.72
N ILE A 50 37.16 3.65 9.13
CA ILE A 50 37.26 5.04 8.66
C ILE A 50 37.46 6.00 9.86
N LYS A 51 36.89 5.68 11.03
CA LYS A 51 37.02 6.49 12.25
C LYS A 51 38.33 6.27 13.00
N GLU A 52 38.95 5.09 12.93
CA GLU A 52 40.14 4.72 13.72
C GLU A 52 41.46 4.69 12.92
N LYS A 53 41.44 4.64 11.58
CA LYS A 53 42.66 4.47 10.77
C LYS A 53 42.78 5.50 9.64
N GLU A 54 43.99 6.02 9.47
CA GLU A 54 44.39 6.86 8.33
C GLU A 54 44.97 6.06 7.14
N ASP A 55 45.09 4.73 7.26
CA ASP A 55 45.62 3.90 6.18
C ASP A 55 44.57 3.63 5.10
N LEU A 56 44.72 4.36 3.99
CA LEU A 56 43.90 4.27 2.78
C LEU A 56 43.82 2.82 2.25
N SER A 57 44.88 2.01 2.35
CA SER A 57 44.89 0.62 1.87
C SER A 57 43.90 -0.26 2.66
N THR A 58 43.85 -0.08 3.98
CA THR A 58 42.92 -0.80 4.84
C THR A 58 41.48 -0.36 4.59
N ILE A 59 41.25 0.95 4.40
CA ILE A 59 39.91 1.50 4.06
C ILE A 59 39.43 0.93 2.73
N LEU A 60 40.26 0.93 1.68
CA LEU A 60 39.89 0.44 0.35
C LEU A 60 39.55 -1.05 0.35
N LYS A 61 40.29 -1.87 1.11
CA LYS A 61 39.98 -3.32 1.24
C LYS A 61 38.61 -3.55 1.87
N SER A 62 38.28 -2.80 2.91
CA SER A 62 37.00 -2.93 3.59
C SER A 62 35.84 -2.40 2.76
N ILE A 63 36.07 -1.34 2.00
CA ILE A 63 35.11 -0.85 1.00
C ILE A 63 34.90 -1.90 -0.08
N GLY A 64 35.96 -2.51 -0.61
CA GLY A 64 35.87 -3.58 -1.60
C GLY A 64 35.09 -4.79 -1.10
N ASN A 65 35.29 -5.18 0.18
CA ASN A 65 34.53 -6.27 0.81
C ASN A 65 33.03 -5.93 0.91
N VAL A 66 32.71 -4.75 1.45
CA VAL A 66 31.31 -4.28 1.60
C VAL A 66 30.64 -4.12 0.24
N ALA A 67 31.30 -3.50 -0.75
CA ALA A 67 30.79 -3.34 -2.10
C ALA A 67 30.61 -4.71 -2.79
N GLY A 68 31.54 -5.64 -2.60
CA GLY A 68 31.48 -7.00 -3.11
C GLY A 68 30.32 -7.82 -2.54
N GLN A 69 29.90 -7.55 -1.31
CA GLN A 69 28.73 -8.18 -0.68
C GLN A 69 27.43 -7.46 -1.03
N ILE A 70 27.42 -6.12 -1.06
CA ILE A 70 26.24 -5.32 -1.40
C ILE A 70 25.85 -5.52 -2.87
N ARG A 71 26.80 -5.63 -3.80
CA ARG A 71 26.52 -5.76 -5.24
C ARG A 71 25.62 -6.96 -5.60
N PRO A 72 25.92 -8.21 -5.21
CA PRO A 72 25.04 -9.35 -5.48
C PRO A 72 23.71 -9.26 -4.71
N LEU A 73 23.67 -8.58 -3.57
CA LEU A 73 22.43 -8.32 -2.83
C LEU A 73 21.57 -7.30 -3.53
N LEU A 74 22.12 -6.19 -4.01
CA LEU A 74 21.43 -5.27 -4.92
C LEU A 74 20.97 -6.02 -6.17
N GLN A 75 21.73 -6.98 -6.70
CA GLN A 75 21.32 -7.71 -7.90
C GLN A 75 20.23 -8.77 -7.65
N GLN A 76 20.19 -9.40 -6.46
CA GLN A 76 19.23 -10.45 -6.10
C GLN A 76 17.98 -9.90 -5.37
N CYS A 77 18.16 -8.88 -4.55
CA CYS A 77 17.12 -8.23 -3.77
C CYS A 77 16.53 -7.04 -4.50
N SER A 78 17.17 -6.54 -5.56
CA SER A 78 16.56 -5.53 -6.39
C SER A 78 15.65 -6.09 -7.47
N ASN A 79 14.55 -6.67 -7.01
CA ASN A 79 13.33 -6.80 -7.81
C ASN A 79 12.53 -5.47 -7.90
N PRO A 80 12.77 -4.43 -7.07
CA PRO A 80 12.19 -3.09 -7.27
C PRO A 80 12.83 -2.23 -8.39
N ILE A 81 14.10 -2.42 -8.79
CA ILE A 81 14.81 -1.46 -9.68
C ILE A 81 14.40 -1.51 -11.16
N CYS A 82 13.72 -2.56 -11.64
CA CYS A 82 13.24 -2.59 -13.03
C CYS A 82 11.81 -2.07 -13.22
N LEU A 83 11.15 -1.60 -12.15
CA LEU A 83 9.80 -1.06 -12.25
C LEU A 83 9.75 0.32 -12.88
N ASP A 84 10.85 1.09 -12.87
CA ASP A 84 10.89 2.43 -13.46
C ASP A 84 10.47 2.44 -14.93
N ASP A 85 10.94 1.46 -15.71
CA ASP A 85 10.63 1.39 -17.14
C ASP A 85 9.19 0.90 -17.36
N ALA A 86 8.71 -0.02 -16.53
CA ALA A 86 7.28 -0.39 -16.49
C ALA A 86 6.39 0.78 -16.06
N GLN A 87 6.84 1.62 -15.13
CA GLN A 87 6.14 2.80 -14.64
C GLN A 87 6.06 3.85 -15.74
N LYS A 88 7.17 4.16 -16.41
CA LYS A 88 7.17 5.10 -17.54
C LYS A 88 6.24 4.64 -18.65
N ARG A 89 6.25 3.34 -19.00
CA ARG A 89 5.29 2.79 -19.99
C ARG A 89 3.86 2.97 -19.54
N CYS A 90 3.57 2.71 -18.27
CA CYS A 90 2.25 2.90 -17.69
C CYS A 90 1.80 4.37 -17.77
N GLU A 91 2.64 5.29 -17.31
CA GLU A 91 2.34 6.72 -17.27
C GLU A 91 2.18 7.30 -18.68
N GLN A 92 3.03 6.90 -19.62
CA GLN A 92 2.94 7.31 -21.03
C GLN A 92 1.69 6.76 -21.72
N SER A 93 1.35 5.49 -21.48
CA SER A 93 0.23 4.85 -22.15
C SER A 93 -1.13 5.29 -21.59
N THR A 94 -1.19 5.67 -20.31
CA THR A 94 -2.44 6.03 -19.62
C THR A 94 -2.61 7.53 -19.41
N ALA A 95 -1.53 8.31 -19.55
CA ALA A 95 -1.47 9.72 -19.15
C ALA A 95 -1.87 9.95 -17.67
N LYS A 96 -1.72 8.94 -16.81
CA LYS A 96 -1.99 8.99 -15.36
C LYS A 96 -0.75 8.60 -14.58
N SER A 97 -0.66 9.04 -13.33
CA SER A 97 0.32 8.48 -12.40
C SER A 97 0.04 7.00 -12.16
N CYS A 98 1.10 6.21 -11.97
CA CYS A 98 0.99 4.77 -11.78
C CYS A 98 1.47 4.34 -10.40
N GLU A 99 1.02 3.17 -9.96
CA GLU A 99 1.41 2.53 -8.71
C GLU A 99 1.70 1.04 -8.90
N GLN A 100 2.57 0.52 -8.04
CA GLN A 100 3.04 -0.85 -8.11
C GLN A 100 2.04 -1.80 -7.43
N TYR A 101 1.77 -2.93 -8.08
CA TYR A 101 1.17 -4.09 -7.45
C TYR A 101 1.94 -5.35 -7.85
N GLY A 102 2.76 -5.87 -6.93
CA GLY A 102 3.68 -6.97 -7.21
C GLY A 102 4.77 -6.55 -8.21
N ALA A 103 4.90 -7.29 -9.32
CA ALA A 103 5.85 -7.01 -10.40
C ALA A 103 5.21 -6.31 -11.61
N ILE A 104 4.09 -5.61 -11.40
CA ILE A 104 3.28 -4.98 -12.44
C ILE A 104 2.90 -3.57 -12.01
N MET A 105 3.00 -2.61 -12.93
CA MET A 105 2.55 -1.24 -12.73
C MET A 105 1.12 -1.06 -13.23
N TYR A 106 0.30 -0.38 -12.45
CA TYR A 106 -1.08 -0.05 -12.82
C TYR A 106 -1.30 1.46 -12.74
N PRO A 107 -2.18 2.04 -13.57
CA PRO A 107 -2.60 3.42 -13.35
C PRO A 107 -3.30 3.53 -12.00
N LYS A 108 -3.03 4.63 -11.29
CA LYS A 108 -3.78 4.93 -10.06
C LYS A 108 -5.26 5.08 -10.36
N CYS A 109 -6.06 4.75 -9.36
CA CYS A 109 -7.50 4.98 -9.41
C CYS A 109 -7.80 6.48 -9.48
N ASP A 110 -8.94 6.82 -10.08
CA ASP A 110 -9.45 8.19 -10.14
C ASP A 110 -9.84 8.68 -8.75
N ASP A 111 -9.94 9.98 -8.60
CA ASP A 111 -10.32 10.60 -7.33
C ASP A 111 -11.64 10.01 -6.80
N GLY A 112 -11.64 9.63 -5.52
CA GLY A 112 -12.77 8.97 -4.87
C GLY A 112 -12.79 7.44 -5.01
N PHE A 113 -11.84 6.84 -5.73
CA PHE A 113 -11.66 5.40 -5.86
C PHE A 113 -10.32 4.95 -5.26
N TYR A 114 -10.26 3.71 -4.79
CA TYR A 114 -9.04 3.06 -4.31
C TYR A 114 -8.91 1.69 -4.94
N ASN A 115 -7.68 1.17 -4.98
CA ASN A 115 -7.41 -0.10 -5.62
C ASN A 115 -7.83 -1.27 -4.72
N VAL A 116 -8.49 -2.26 -5.31
CA VAL A 116 -8.81 -3.54 -4.65
C VAL A 116 -8.16 -4.65 -5.44
N GLY A 117 -7.18 -5.29 -4.81
CA GLY A 117 -6.27 -6.21 -5.50
C GLY A 117 -5.44 -5.50 -6.57
N CYS A 118 -5.13 -6.23 -7.65
CA CYS A 118 -4.26 -5.73 -8.71
C CYS A 118 -4.94 -4.73 -9.65
N CYS A 119 -6.23 -4.92 -9.91
CA CYS A 119 -6.78 -4.58 -11.22
C CYS A 119 -8.13 -3.85 -11.17
N LEU A 120 -8.70 -3.67 -9.98
CA LEU A 120 -9.98 -3.01 -9.79
C LEU A 120 -9.80 -1.71 -9.01
N CYS A 121 -10.56 -0.69 -9.43
CA CYS A 121 -10.75 0.54 -8.69
C CYS A 121 -12.19 0.58 -8.19
N GLU A 122 -12.34 0.86 -6.91
CA GLU A 122 -13.61 0.79 -6.19
C GLU A 122 -13.82 2.04 -5.33
N SER A 123 -15.07 2.51 -5.24
CA SER A 123 -15.42 3.64 -4.37
C SER A 123 -15.66 3.20 -2.92
N GLN A 124 -15.49 4.11 -1.97
CA GLN A 124 -15.79 3.84 -0.55
C GLN A 124 -17.30 3.72 -0.31
N CYS A 125 -17.69 2.85 0.63
CA CYS A 125 -19.06 2.81 1.09
C CYS A 125 -19.45 4.09 1.84
N PRO A 126 -20.66 4.63 1.62
CA PRO A 126 -21.12 5.80 2.36
C PRO A 126 -21.24 5.53 3.87
N PRO A 127 -21.21 6.60 4.70
CA PRO A 127 -21.31 6.45 6.14
C PRO A 127 -22.55 5.65 6.56
N GLY A 128 -22.38 4.71 7.48
CA GLY A 128 -23.45 3.84 7.98
C GLY A 128 -23.67 2.55 7.19
N PHE A 129 -22.98 2.37 6.05
CA PHE A 129 -22.94 1.10 5.34
C PHE A 129 -21.68 0.33 5.71
N ARG A 130 -21.80 -0.99 5.84
CA ARG A 130 -20.65 -1.86 6.06
C ARG A 130 -20.05 -2.24 4.70
N ASP A 131 -18.73 -2.12 4.57
CA ASP A 131 -18.02 -2.51 3.37
C ASP A 131 -17.82 -4.03 3.34
N ASP A 132 -18.50 -4.71 2.41
CA ASP A 132 -18.43 -6.16 2.17
C ASP A 132 -17.69 -6.46 0.84
N GLY A 133 -16.73 -5.62 0.45
CA GLY A 133 -16.01 -5.71 -0.82
C GLY A 133 -16.77 -5.00 -1.93
N LEU A 134 -17.20 -5.73 -2.97
CA LEU A 134 -17.95 -5.16 -4.11
C LEU A 134 -19.33 -4.57 -3.75
N PHE A 135 -19.73 -4.69 -2.48
CA PHE A 135 -21.03 -4.33 -1.99
C PHE A 135 -20.93 -3.52 -0.70
N CYS A 136 -21.86 -2.59 -0.54
CA CYS A 136 -22.09 -1.86 0.70
C CYS A 136 -23.33 -2.44 1.37
N ALA A 137 -23.15 -3.22 2.43
CA ALA A 137 -24.26 -3.78 3.19
C ALA A 137 -25.02 -2.67 3.90
N LYS A 138 -26.34 -2.70 3.74
CA LYS A 138 -27.26 -1.71 4.27
C LYS A 138 -27.27 -1.75 5.80
N PRO A 139 -27.56 -0.61 6.47
CA PRO A 139 -27.86 -0.61 7.89
C PRO A 139 -29.14 -1.40 8.20
N GLU A 140 -29.46 -1.55 9.48
CA GLU A 140 -30.59 -2.38 9.94
C GLU A 140 -31.92 -1.93 9.33
N ALA A 141 -32.60 -2.88 8.68
CA ALA A 141 -33.98 -2.75 8.24
C ALA A 141 -34.94 -2.93 9.44
N TYR A 142 -36.15 -2.40 9.34
CA TYR A 142 -37.14 -2.54 10.41
C TYR A 142 -38.50 -2.98 9.88
N GLY A 143 -39.26 -3.68 10.73
CA GLY A 143 -40.62 -4.10 10.42
C GLY A 143 -41.62 -2.97 10.62
N ARG A 144 -42.61 -2.88 9.73
CA ARG A 144 -43.74 -1.92 9.84
C ARG A 144 -45.02 -2.54 10.41
N GLY A 145 -44.86 -3.64 11.16
CA GLY A 145 -45.94 -4.40 11.78
C GLY A 145 -46.69 -5.33 10.82
N VAL A 146 -47.78 -5.91 11.31
CA VAL A 146 -48.65 -6.81 10.54
C VAL A 146 -49.57 -6.08 9.55
N GLY A 147 -49.65 -4.75 9.65
CA GLY A 147 -50.53 -3.91 8.84
C GLY A 147 -51.97 -3.89 9.34
N TYR A 148 -52.81 -3.18 8.59
CA TYR A 148 -54.23 -2.98 8.83
C TYR A 148 -54.99 -3.74 7.73
N PRO A 149 -55.40 -4.99 7.98
CA PRO A 149 -56.22 -5.73 7.03
C PRO A 149 -57.66 -5.21 7.05
N TRP A 150 -58.45 -5.62 6.05
CA TRP A 150 -59.91 -5.55 6.11
C TRP A 150 -60.42 -6.30 7.34
N LYS A 151 -61.43 -5.75 8.02
CA LYS A 151 -62.09 -6.42 9.15
C LYS A 151 -63.60 -6.36 9.03
N PHE A 152 -64.29 -7.27 9.73
CA PHE A 152 -65.75 -7.31 9.74
C PHE A 152 -66.34 -5.95 10.15
N GLY A 153 -67.24 -5.43 9.32
CA GLY A 153 -67.82 -4.08 9.47
C GLY A 153 -67.13 -3.00 8.61
N ASP A 154 -66.07 -3.32 7.88
CA ASP A 154 -65.52 -2.44 6.85
C ASP A 154 -66.34 -2.54 5.55
N ASP A 155 -66.33 -1.46 4.76
CA ASP A 155 -66.84 -1.47 3.39
C ASP A 155 -66.08 -2.51 2.53
N LEU A 156 -66.61 -2.88 1.36
CA LEU A 156 -65.94 -3.82 0.42
C LEU A 156 -64.72 -3.21 -0.30
N ASN A 157 -63.94 -2.38 0.41
CA ASN A 157 -62.70 -1.75 -0.01
C ASN A 157 -61.80 -1.52 1.23
N LEU A 158 -60.60 -0.96 1.03
CA LEU A 158 -59.63 -0.77 2.11
C LEU A 158 -59.68 0.63 2.77
N ASN A 159 -60.68 1.46 2.49
CA ASN A 159 -60.75 2.83 3.02
C ASN A 159 -60.84 2.85 4.55
N ASN A 160 -61.58 1.93 5.14
CA ASN A 160 -61.71 1.83 6.59
C ASN A 160 -60.41 1.36 7.24
N ALA A 161 -59.67 0.46 6.58
CA ALA A 161 -58.33 0.05 7.00
C ALA A 161 -57.34 1.22 6.90
N LEU A 162 -57.41 2.01 5.83
CA LEU A 162 -56.58 3.19 5.64
C LEU A 162 -56.80 4.23 6.73
N LYS A 163 -58.07 4.55 7.05
CA LYS A 163 -58.40 5.49 8.14
C LYS A 163 -57.85 5.04 9.49
N ARG A 164 -57.93 3.75 9.81
CA ARG A 164 -57.32 3.20 11.03
C ARG A 164 -55.82 3.42 11.04
N CYS A 165 -55.15 3.08 9.94
CA CYS A 165 -53.72 3.28 9.80
C CYS A 165 -53.32 4.74 9.99
N GLU A 166 -53.99 5.67 9.30
CA GLU A 166 -53.70 7.11 9.37
C GLU A 166 -53.96 7.71 10.75
N SER A 167 -54.93 7.16 11.51
CA SER A 167 -55.19 7.60 12.89
C SER A 167 -54.07 7.25 13.87
N GLU A 168 -53.30 6.20 13.57
CA GLU A 168 -52.22 5.70 14.42
C GLU A 168 -50.82 6.06 13.91
N ASN A 169 -50.70 6.50 12.65
CA ASN A 169 -49.43 6.71 11.95
C ASN A 169 -49.41 8.07 11.23
N SER A 170 -48.81 9.07 11.87
CA SER A 170 -48.72 10.44 11.35
C SER A 170 -47.86 10.58 10.08
N GLN A 171 -46.98 9.61 9.81
CA GLN A 171 -46.17 9.53 8.58
C GLN A 171 -46.97 9.12 7.34
N GLY A 172 -48.25 8.78 7.51
CA GLY A 172 -49.13 8.33 6.44
C GLY A 172 -49.02 6.84 6.15
N CYS A 173 -49.90 6.37 5.27
CA CYS A 173 -50.08 4.95 4.99
C CYS A 173 -50.14 4.66 3.48
N GLU A 174 -49.88 3.40 3.13
CA GLU A 174 -49.86 2.92 1.75
C GLU A 174 -50.38 1.48 1.67
N GLN A 175 -50.97 1.14 0.52
CA GLN A 175 -51.50 -0.20 0.28
C GLN A 175 -50.42 -1.12 -0.29
N ASN A 176 -50.32 -2.34 0.26
CA ASN A 176 -49.53 -3.42 -0.33
C ASN A 176 -50.39 -4.70 -0.40
N GLY A 177 -50.74 -5.11 -1.61
CA GLY A 177 -51.71 -6.19 -1.82
C GLY A 177 -53.08 -5.82 -1.25
N LEU A 178 -53.60 -6.67 -0.34
CA LEU A 178 -54.90 -6.51 0.32
C LEU A 178 -54.81 -5.91 1.72
N ILE A 179 -53.66 -5.36 2.11
CA ILE A 179 -53.40 -4.85 3.46
C ILE A 179 -52.85 -3.42 3.37
N ILE A 180 -53.25 -2.56 4.29
CA ILE A 180 -52.68 -1.21 4.44
C ILE A 180 -51.52 -1.24 5.44
N TYR A 181 -50.41 -0.59 5.12
CA TYR A 181 -49.26 -0.46 6.00
C TYR A 181 -48.90 1.01 6.22
N PRO A 182 -48.26 1.36 7.34
CA PRO A 182 -47.67 2.68 7.48
C PRO A 182 -46.49 2.84 6.51
N LYS A 183 -46.31 4.06 6.01
CA LYS A 183 -45.17 4.41 5.15
C LYS A 183 -43.86 4.27 5.92
N CYS A 184 -42.79 3.99 5.18
CA CYS A 184 -41.45 3.96 5.73
C CYS A 184 -40.97 5.37 6.12
N ARG A 185 -40.07 5.43 7.11
CA ARG A 185 -39.40 6.66 7.52
C ARG A 185 -38.50 7.16 6.40
N GLN A 186 -38.14 8.43 6.42
CA GLN A 186 -37.24 9.03 5.44
C GLN A 186 -35.94 8.22 5.30
N GLY A 187 -35.50 7.99 4.06
CA GLY A 187 -34.32 7.19 3.74
C GLY A 187 -34.55 5.68 3.75
N PHE A 188 -35.81 5.24 3.77
CA PHE A 188 -36.22 3.85 3.68
C PHE A 188 -37.37 3.70 2.70
N HIS A 189 -37.41 2.56 2.00
CA HIS A 189 -38.52 2.17 1.14
C HIS A 189 -39.10 0.83 1.56
N SER A 190 -40.33 0.56 1.12
CA SER A 190 -41.00 -0.70 1.37
C SER A 190 -40.36 -1.83 0.57
N PHE A 191 -39.86 -2.86 1.24
CA PHE A 191 -39.45 -4.13 0.64
C PHE A 191 -40.43 -5.23 1.02
N GLY A 192 -41.13 -5.77 0.02
CA GLY A 192 -42.25 -6.68 0.25
C GLY A 192 -43.41 -6.00 1.01
N CYS A 193 -44.12 -6.77 1.83
CA CYS A 193 -45.30 -6.27 2.55
C CYS A 193 -44.97 -5.44 3.77
N CYS A 194 -43.85 -5.74 4.45
CA CYS A 194 -43.79 -5.53 5.90
C CYS A 194 -42.42 -5.05 6.40
N ILE A 195 -41.46 -4.83 5.50
CA ILE A 195 -40.10 -4.42 5.84
C ILE A 195 -39.83 -3.06 5.22
N CYS A 196 -39.27 -2.15 6.00
CA CYS A 196 -38.66 -0.92 5.51
C CYS A 196 -37.17 -1.15 5.41
N SER A 197 -36.65 -1.15 4.17
CA SER A 197 -35.24 -1.31 3.85
C SER A 197 -34.60 0.06 3.63
N PRO A 198 -33.37 0.30 4.12
CA PRO A 198 -32.67 1.55 3.82
C PRO A 198 -32.50 1.77 2.32
N ASP A 199 -32.61 3.03 1.90
CA ASP A 199 -32.40 3.44 0.52
C ASP A 199 -30.91 3.36 0.14
N CYS A 200 -30.67 2.89 -1.08
CA CYS A 200 -29.33 2.90 -1.64
C CYS A 200 -28.91 4.32 -2.07
N PRO A 201 -27.65 4.73 -1.81
CA PRO A 201 -27.10 6.00 -2.27
C PRO A 201 -27.19 6.15 -3.80
N SER A 202 -27.24 7.39 -4.28
CA SER A 202 -27.24 7.67 -5.73
C SER A 202 -26.00 7.08 -6.40
N GLY A 203 -26.19 6.48 -7.59
CA GLY A 203 -25.11 5.82 -8.33
C GLY A 203 -24.80 4.39 -7.87
N THR A 204 -25.55 3.85 -6.92
CA THR A 204 -25.48 2.44 -6.51
C THR A 204 -26.73 1.68 -6.95
N THR A 205 -26.64 0.36 -7.10
CA THR A 205 -27.79 -0.49 -7.42
C THR A 205 -28.23 -1.26 -6.18
N ASP A 206 -29.51 -1.17 -5.86
CA ASP A 206 -30.10 -1.94 -4.78
C ASP A 206 -30.20 -3.43 -5.13
N ILE A 207 -29.57 -4.28 -4.33
CA ILE A 207 -29.60 -5.75 -4.47
C ILE A 207 -30.24 -6.43 -3.25
N GLY A 208 -31.12 -5.71 -2.55
CA GLY A 208 -31.86 -6.20 -1.39
C GLY A 208 -31.17 -5.84 -0.09
N VAL A 209 -30.24 -6.70 0.36
CA VAL A 209 -29.51 -6.54 1.64
C VAL A 209 -28.33 -5.58 1.54
N SER A 210 -27.89 -5.26 0.32
CA SER A 210 -26.74 -4.42 0.04
C SER A 210 -26.99 -3.52 -1.16
N CYS A 211 -26.08 -2.58 -1.38
CA CYS A 211 -26.00 -1.76 -2.60
C CYS A 211 -24.70 -2.10 -3.35
N THR A 212 -24.75 -2.21 -4.68
CA THR A 212 -23.53 -2.35 -5.49
C THR A 212 -22.85 -1.00 -5.62
N LYS A 213 -21.58 -0.90 -5.25
CA LYS A 213 -20.82 0.33 -5.45
C LYS A 213 -20.20 0.42 -6.85
N PRO A 214 -19.94 1.63 -7.38
CA PRO A 214 -19.18 1.82 -8.60
C PRO A 214 -17.82 1.12 -8.53
N VAL A 215 -17.56 0.27 -9.53
CA VAL A 215 -16.29 -0.43 -9.71
C VAL A 215 -15.91 -0.39 -11.18
N TYR A 216 -14.63 -0.19 -11.47
CA TYR A 216 -14.12 -0.29 -12.83
C TYR A 216 -12.74 -0.95 -12.86
N GLY A 217 -12.42 -1.56 -13.99
CA GLY A 217 -11.12 -2.17 -14.24
C GLY A 217 -10.09 -1.12 -14.65
N ARG A 218 -8.87 -1.24 -14.13
CA ARG A 218 -7.74 -0.38 -14.49
C ARG A 218 -6.75 -1.05 -15.46
N GLY A 219 -7.22 -2.09 -16.15
CA GLY A 219 -6.47 -2.90 -17.12
C GLY A 219 -5.68 -4.04 -16.48
N PHE A 220 -4.92 -4.76 -17.32
CA PHE A 220 -4.03 -5.87 -16.90
C PHE A 220 -2.67 -5.39 -16.37
N GLY A 221 -2.45 -4.07 -16.35
CA GLY A 221 -1.21 -3.46 -15.93
C GLY A 221 -0.08 -3.61 -16.94
N TYR A 222 1.07 -3.06 -16.57
CA TYR A 222 2.29 -2.98 -17.36
C TYR A 222 3.34 -3.82 -16.63
N PRO A 223 3.55 -5.08 -17.04
CA PRO A 223 4.51 -5.95 -16.39
C PRO A 223 5.93 -5.48 -16.67
N ILE A 224 6.85 -5.91 -15.81
CA ILE A 224 8.29 -5.83 -16.10
C ILE A 224 8.60 -6.78 -17.26
N TYR A 225 9.36 -6.30 -18.24
CA TYR A 225 9.95 -7.12 -19.30
C TYR A 225 11.39 -7.48 -18.96
N TYR A 226 11.86 -8.61 -19.48
CA TYR A 226 13.26 -9.05 -19.32
C TYR A 226 14.24 -7.96 -19.77
N ASP A 227 13.91 -7.25 -20.84
CA ASP A 227 14.75 -6.21 -21.41
C ASP A 227 14.81 -4.94 -20.55
N ASP A 228 13.84 -4.70 -19.65
CA ASP A 228 13.88 -3.60 -18.67
C ASP A 228 15.06 -3.77 -17.68
N CYS A 229 15.54 -5.00 -17.57
CA CYS A 229 16.69 -5.38 -16.78
C CYS A 229 17.92 -5.76 -17.65
N SER A 230 17.75 -6.09 -18.93
CA SER A 230 18.84 -6.48 -19.82
C SER A 230 19.66 -5.25 -20.22
N GLY A 231 20.94 -5.21 -19.84
CA GLY A 231 21.83 -4.05 -20.03
C GLY A 231 22.06 -3.20 -18.78
N LYS A 232 21.34 -3.45 -17.67
CA LYS A 232 21.65 -2.90 -16.33
C LYS A 232 22.54 -3.85 -15.52
N SER A 233 23.46 -4.54 -16.19
CA SER A 233 24.57 -5.19 -15.50
C SER A 233 25.48 -4.08 -14.96
N SER A 234 25.44 -3.84 -13.65
CA SER A 234 26.21 -2.81 -12.92
C SER A 234 25.50 -1.45 -12.99
N LEU A 235 25.24 -0.73 -11.89
CA LEU A 235 26.21 0.10 -11.17
C LEU A 235 27.18 0.96 -12.02
N GLN A 236 27.08 0.95 -13.36
CA GLN A 236 27.93 1.73 -14.23
C GLN A 236 27.14 2.88 -14.86
N ASN A 237 27.51 4.09 -14.43
CA ASN A 237 27.66 5.25 -15.29
C ASN A 237 26.40 5.85 -15.94
N LYS A 238 25.43 6.30 -15.15
CA LYS A 238 24.55 7.38 -15.62
C LYS A 238 24.42 8.61 -14.71
N ASP A 239 24.82 8.54 -13.44
CA ASP A 239 24.71 9.66 -12.49
C ASP A 239 26.04 10.13 -11.87
N SER A 240 27.17 9.74 -12.45
CA SER A 240 28.50 10.09 -11.93
C SER A 240 28.90 11.55 -12.16
N SER A 241 28.06 12.34 -12.85
CA SER A 241 28.41 13.72 -13.25
C SER A 241 28.47 14.69 -12.06
N GLU A 242 27.73 14.39 -10.98
CA GLU A 242 27.66 15.26 -9.79
C GLU A 242 28.86 15.10 -8.85
N TYR A 243 29.58 13.96 -8.92
CA TYR A 243 30.65 13.61 -7.97
C TYR A 243 32.04 13.46 -8.60
N GLN A 244 32.17 13.68 -9.91
CA GLN A 244 33.47 13.65 -10.60
C GLN A 244 34.45 14.72 -10.06
N SER A 245 33.95 15.82 -9.49
CA SER A 245 34.75 16.90 -8.89
C SER A 245 35.14 16.66 -7.43
N ALA A 246 34.55 15.69 -6.73
CA ALA A 246 34.81 15.45 -5.31
C ALA A 246 36.20 14.85 -5.09
N ASN A 247 36.94 15.34 -4.10
CA ASN A 247 38.22 14.75 -3.69
C ASN A 247 37.98 13.50 -2.80
N THR A 248 39.03 12.73 -2.54
CA THR A 248 38.96 11.47 -1.78
C THR A 248 38.34 11.66 -0.39
N GLU A 249 38.63 12.79 0.27
CA GLU A 249 38.13 13.13 1.61
C GLU A 249 36.61 13.43 1.60
N GLN A 250 36.15 14.21 0.63
CA GLN A 250 34.72 14.49 0.42
C GLN A 250 33.91 13.21 0.11
N LEU A 251 34.50 12.27 -0.63
CA LEU A 251 33.88 10.98 -0.90
C LEU A 251 33.78 10.13 0.38
N LEU A 252 34.82 10.14 1.23
CA LEU A 252 34.81 9.43 2.50
C LEU A 252 33.76 9.98 3.47
N ASP A 253 33.63 11.30 3.57
CA ASP A 253 32.59 11.95 4.38
C ASP A 253 31.19 11.58 3.89
N LYS A 254 30.98 11.56 2.57
CA LYS A 254 29.70 11.17 1.99
C LYS A 254 29.38 9.70 2.22
N ILE A 255 30.37 8.82 2.12
CA ILE A 255 30.24 7.39 2.43
C ILE A 255 29.84 7.21 3.90
N LEU A 256 30.46 7.95 4.83
CA LEU A 256 30.09 7.93 6.25
C LEU A 256 28.64 8.37 6.49
N GLU A 257 28.23 9.49 5.87
CA GLU A 257 26.87 10.01 5.96
C GLU A 257 25.85 8.98 5.45
N LEU A 258 26.12 8.37 4.30
CA LEU A 258 25.24 7.37 3.68
C LEU A 258 25.17 6.07 4.49
N CYS A 259 26.29 5.62 5.04
CA CYS A 259 26.33 4.49 5.98
C CYS A 259 25.49 4.75 7.23
N GLN A 260 25.56 5.96 7.79
CA GLN A 260 24.75 6.34 8.95
C GLN A 260 23.26 6.37 8.60
N LYS A 261 22.89 7.01 7.49
CA LYS A 261 21.50 7.05 7.01
C LYS A 261 20.95 5.65 6.71
N PHE A 262 21.76 4.76 6.14
CA PHE A 262 21.36 3.37 5.92
C PHE A 262 21.07 2.64 7.24
N ILE A 263 21.93 2.80 8.26
CA ILE A 263 21.72 2.18 9.58
C ILE A 263 20.49 2.74 10.29
N GLU A 264 20.29 4.06 10.23
CA GLU A 264 19.16 4.76 10.86
C GLU A 264 17.82 4.37 10.24
N ASN A 265 17.78 4.11 8.93
CA ASN A 265 16.56 3.82 8.19
C ASN A 265 16.39 2.33 7.85
N LYS A 266 17.13 1.43 8.50
CA LYS A 266 17.11 -0.02 8.23
C LYS A 266 15.74 -0.71 8.34
N GLY A 267 14.77 -0.08 9.01
CA GLY A 267 13.39 -0.58 9.14
C GLY A 267 12.46 -0.12 8.01
N ASP A 268 12.90 0.81 7.18
CA ASP A 268 12.19 1.31 6.01
C ASP A 268 12.85 0.72 4.75
N GLN A 269 12.11 -0.13 4.06
CA GLN A 269 12.64 -0.91 2.94
C GLN A 269 13.05 -0.02 1.76
N ASP A 270 12.27 1.00 1.45
CA ASP A 270 12.50 1.88 0.31
C ASP A 270 13.69 2.81 0.56
N LEU A 271 13.79 3.37 1.77
CA LEU A 271 14.93 4.18 2.19
C LEU A 271 16.21 3.34 2.28
N SER A 272 16.13 2.11 2.76
CA SER A 272 17.29 1.20 2.84
C SER A 272 17.85 0.89 1.44
N VAL A 273 16.99 0.57 0.48
CA VAL A 273 17.42 0.32 -0.92
C VAL A 273 18.01 1.58 -1.55
N LYS A 274 17.40 2.75 -1.31
CA LYS A 274 17.89 4.04 -1.78
C LYS A 274 19.30 4.33 -1.25
N PHE A 275 19.51 4.24 0.06
CA PHE A 275 20.82 4.54 0.66
C PHE A 275 21.88 3.49 0.31
N ALA A 276 21.53 2.21 0.20
CA ALA A 276 22.47 1.18 -0.27
C ALA A 276 22.93 1.42 -1.72
N THR A 277 22.01 1.89 -2.57
CA THR A 277 22.32 2.24 -3.96
C THR A 277 23.28 3.42 -4.04
N GLU A 278 23.00 4.50 -3.31
CA GLU A 278 23.88 5.67 -3.25
C GLU A 278 25.24 5.35 -2.63
N LEU A 279 25.26 4.53 -1.57
CA LEU A 279 26.50 4.08 -0.94
C LEU A 279 27.37 3.30 -1.93
N SER A 280 26.76 2.38 -2.70
CA SER A 280 27.47 1.61 -3.71
C SER A 280 28.03 2.49 -4.84
N LYS A 281 27.30 3.52 -5.26
CA LYS A 281 27.81 4.52 -6.23
C LYS A 281 29.05 5.25 -5.68
N MET A 282 28.99 5.75 -4.45
CA MET A 282 30.10 6.49 -3.83
C MET A 282 31.34 5.61 -3.62
N MET A 283 31.15 4.36 -3.21
CA MET A 283 32.23 3.39 -3.04
C MET A 283 32.95 3.10 -4.36
N ALA A 284 32.20 2.91 -5.46
CA ALA A 284 32.78 2.69 -6.78
C ALA A 284 33.58 3.91 -7.28
N LEU A 285 33.09 5.13 -7.02
CA LEU A 285 33.80 6.36 -7.37
C LEU A 285 35.11 6.52 -6.59
N LEU A 286 35.10 6.17 -5.29
CA LEU A 286 36.30 6.21 -4.46
C LEU A 286 37.35 5.22 -4.96
N GLU A 287 36.97 3.98 -5.29
CA GLU A 287 37.87 2.96 -5.83
C GLU A 287 38.55 3.41 -7.14
N VAL A 288 37.81 4.06 -8.03
CA VAL A 288 38.33 4.59 -9.30
C VAL A 288 39.29 5.77 -9.07
N LYS A 289 39.08 6.59 -8.03
CA LYS A 289 39.96 7.71 -7.72
C LYS A 289 41.20 7.27 -6.95
N SER A 290 41.07 6.32 -6.04
CA SER A 290 42.19 5.81 -5.25
C SER A 290 43.16 4.96 -6.07
N SER A 291 42.70 4.33 -7.16
CA SER A 291 43.56 3.59 -8.09
C SER A 291 44.42 4.49 -8.99
N LYS A 292 44.23 5.82 -8.93
CA LYS A 292 45.03 6.83 -9.66
C LYS A 292 46.04 7.56 -8.77
N ILE A 293 46.11 7.21 -7.48
CA ILE A 293 47.09 7.70 -6.50
C ILE A 293 48.13 6.60 -6.31
#